data_AF-A0A2H1VGA9-F1
#
_entry.id   AF-A0A2H1VGA9-F1
#
_cell.length_a   1.000
_cell.length_b   1.000
_cell.length_c   1.000
_cell.angle_alpha   90.00
_cell.angle_beta   90.00
_cell.angle_gamma   90.00
#
_symmetry.space_group_name_H-M   'P 1'
#
loop_
_entity.id
_entity.type
_entity.pdbx_description
1 polymer ?
#
loop_
_entity_poly.entity_id
_entity_poly.type
_entity_poly.pdbx_seq_one_letter_code
_entity_poly.pdbx_strand_id
1 'polypeptide(L)'
;MAEFELELKKSPDAKPGLEADFAAFRKFVAQAMTTLQEQLKLMAHSIDGIQMRSRRKILLMHGVPESDSKEDTAQVVGKVVKDHLNID
;
A
#
# COMPACT_ATOMS: atom_id res chain seq x y z
N MET A 1 -16.93 -16.96 -20.49
CA MET A 1 -18.01 -17.23 -19.50
C MET A 1 -19.26 -17.73 -20.20
N ALA A 2 -19.75 -17.05 -21.24
CA ALA A 2 -20.94 -17.49 -21.98
C ALA A 2 -20.84 -18.92 -22.56
N GLU A 3 -19.66 -19.32 -23.05
CA GLU A 3 -19.45 -20.66 -23.64
C GLU A 3 -19.47 -21.78 -22.59
N PHE A 4 -18.87 -21.54 -21.41
CA PHE A 4 -18.83 -22.51 -20.30
C PHE A 4 -20.22 -22.78 -19.71
N GLU A 5 -21.06 -21.75 -19.59
CA GLU A 5 -22.46 -21.88 -19.14
C GLU A 5 -23.32 -22.64 -20.16
N LEU A 6 -22.99 -22.54 -21.45
CA LEU A 6 -23.70 -23.21 -22.54
C LEU A 6 -23.40 -24.72 -22.56
N GLU A 7 -22.16 -25.11 -22.25
CA GLU A 7 -21.76 -26.51 -22.08
C GLU A 7 -22.36 -27.14 -20.82
N LEU A 8 -22.46 -26.40 -19.72
CA LEU A 8 -23.06 -26.90 -18.48
C LEU A 8 -24.55 -27.27 -18.64
N LYS A 9 -25.30 -26.47 -19.40
CA LYS A 9 -26.72 -26.70 -19.70
C LYS A 9 -26.96 -27.88 -20.64
N LYS A 10 -25.93 -28.32 -21.39
CA LYS A 10 -26.01 -29.44 -22.33
C LYS A 10 -25.78 -30.81 -21.69
N SER A 11 -25.25 -30.85 -20.46
CA SER A 11 -24.94 -32.11 -19.77
C SER A 11 -26.10 -32.52 -18.84
N PRO A 12 -26.70 -33.72 -19.01
CA PRO A 12 -27.80 -34.18 -18.17
C PRO A 12 -27.37 -34.57 -16.74
N ASP A 13 -26.07 -34.51 -16.43
CA ASP A 13 -25.46 -34.84 -15.13
C ASP A 13 -25.09 -33.61 -14.27
N ALA A 14 -25.66 -32.44 -14.58
CA ALA A 14 -25.42 -31.23 -13.80
C ALA A 14 -25.93 -31.42 -12.36
N LYS A 15 -25.01 -31.72 -11.43
CA LYS A 15 -25.31 -31.80 -10.00
C LYS A 15 -25.97 -30.50 -9.54
N PRO A 16 -27.20 -30.54 -8.99
CA PRO A 16 -27.85 -29.34 -8.48
C PRO A 16 -26.95 -28.69 -7.43
N GLY A 17 -26.68 -27.39 -7.56
CA GLY A 17 -25.92 -26.61 -6.57
C GLY A 17 -24.45 -26.34 -6.91
N LEU A 18 -23.86 -27.02 -7.90
CA LEU A 18 -22.44 -26.81 -8.26
C LEU A 18 -22.13 -25.36 -8.67
N GLU A 19 -23.05 -24.71 -9.37
CA GLU A 19 -22.93 -23.29 -9.76
C GLU A 19 -22.91 -22.37 -8.52
N ALA A 20 -23.78 -22.64 -7.54
CA ALA A 20 -23.86 -21.88 -6.31
C ALA A 20 -22.59 -22.09 -5.45
N ASP A 21 -22.12 -23.34 -5.35
CA ASP A 21 -20.89 -23.68 -4.64
C ASP A 21 -19.66 -23.04 -5.29
N PHE A 22 -19.59 -23.05 -6.63
CA PHE A 22 -18.52 -22.40 -7.37
C PHE A 22 -18.53 -20.88 -7.19
N ALA A 23 -19.71 -20.25 -7.23
CA ALA A 23 -19.86 -18.82 -6.98
C ALA A 23 -19.44 -18.45 -5.55
N ALA A 24 -19.84 -19.26 -4.56
CA ALA A 24 -19.45 -19.08 -3.16
C ALA A 24 -17.93 -19.22 -2.98
N PHE A 25 -17.33 -20.26 -3.57
CA PHE A 25 -15.88 -20.47 -3.54
C PHE A 25 -15.12 -19.30 -4.17
N ARG A 26 -15.56 -18.84 -5.36
CA ARG A 26 -14.94 -17.69 -6.04
C ARG A 26 -15.02 -16.43 -5.18
N LYS A 27 -16.16 -16.17 -4.55
CA LYS A 27 -16.33 -15.03 -3.63
C LYS A 27 -15.38 -15.14 -2.44
N PHE A 28 -15.28 -16.32 -1.84
CA PHE A 28 -14.36 -16.60 -0.74
C PHE A 28 -12.91 -16.34 -1.13
N VAL A 29 -12.45 -16.85 -2.29
CA VAL A 29 -11.08 -16.62 -2.77
C VAL A 29 -10.80 -15.14 -2.99
N ALA A 30 -11.74 -14.41 -3.61
CA ALA A 30 -11.59 -12.97 -3.82
C ALA A 30 -11.49 -12.21 -2.48
N GLN A 31 -12.34 -12.56 -1.50
CA GLN A 31 -12.31 -11.98 -0.16
C GLN A 31 -10.99 -12.27 0.56
N ALA A 32 -10.53 -13.53 0.54
CA ALA A 32 -9.27 -13.92 1.16
C ALA A 32 -8.07 -13.15 0.57
N MET A 33 -8.04 -12.98 -0.75
CA MET A 33 -7.01 -12.20 -1.43
C MET A 33 -7.04 -10.72 -1.03
N THR A 34 -8.23 -10.11 -0.97
CA THR A 34 -8.39 -8.72 -0.52
C THR A 34 -7.91 -8.55 0.91
N THR A 35 -8.31 -9.44 1.83
CA THR A 35 -7.87 -9.38 3.22
C THR A 35 -6.35 -9.53 3.35
N LEU A 36 -5.74 -10.44 2.57
CA LEU A 36 -4.29 -10.61 2.59
C LEU A 36 -3.55 -9.35 2.07
N GLN A 37 -4.09 -8.70 1.04
CA GLN A 37 -3.55 -7.42 0.55
C GLN A 37 -3.64 -6.32 1.61
N GLU A 38 -4.75 -6.23 2.33
CA GLU A 38 -4.92 -5.26 3.42
C GLU A 38 -3.93 -5.53 4.57
N GLN A 39 -3.77 -6.79 4.97
CA GLN A 39 -2.80 -7.20 5.99
C GLN A 39 -1.36 -6.84 5.57
N LEU A 40 -0.99 -7.08 4.32
CA LEU A 40 0.33 -6.71 3.81
C LEU A 40 0.57 -5.20 3.84
N LYS A 41 -0.44 -4.39 3.47
CA LYS A 41 -0.35 -2.91 3.55
C LYS A 41 -0.15 -2.44 5.00
N LEU A 42 -0.92 -2.99 5.93
CA LEU A 42 -0.77 -2.66 7.36
C LEU A 42 0.61 -3.04 7.89
N MET A 43 1.13 -4.20 7.50
CA MET A 43 2.47 -4.63 7.86
C MET A 43 3.55 -3.71 7.29
N ALA A 44 3.42 -3.32 6.02
CA ALA A 44 4.35 -2.38 5.38
C ALA A 44 4.40 -1.03 6.11
N HIS A 45 3.24 -0.46 6.47
CA HIS A 45 3.16 0.76 7.27
C HIS A 45 3.76 0.59 8.66
N SER A 46 3.54 -0.56 9.30
CA SER A 46 4.09 -0.84 10.63
C SER A 46 5.61 -0.94 10.60
N ILE A 47 6.17 -1.59 9.57
CA ILE A 47 7.61 -1.69 9.35
C ILE A 47 8.20 -0.29 9.12
N ASP A 48 7.59 0.53 8.28
CA ASP A 48 8.06 1.90 8.07
C ASP A 48 8.03 2.70 9.37
N GLY A 49 6.95 2.60 10.15
CA GLY A 49 6.88 3.22 11.48
C GLY A 49 7.98 2.75 12.44
N ILE A 50 8.34 1.46 12.43
CA ILE A 50 9.45 0.94 13.22
C ILE A 50 10.79 1.50 12.72
N GLN A 51 11.01 1.53 11.40
CA GLN A 51 12.23 2.08 10.80
C GLN A 51 12.39 3.58 11.07
N MET A 52 11.29 4.34 10.99
CA MET A 52 11.24 5.76 11.34
C MET A 52 11.56 5.98 12.84
N ARG A 53 10.99 5.17 13.74
CA ARG A 53 11.30 5.24 15.19
C ARG A 53 12.72 4.79 15.53
N SER A 54 13.27 3.83 14.79
CA SER A 54 14.63 3.32 14.96
C SER A 54 15.68 4.38 14.61
N ARG A 55 15.38 5.25 13.64
CA ARG A 55 16.19 6.41 13.25
C ARG A 55 16.20 7.47 14.35
N ARG A 56 17.04 7.26 15.38
CA ARG A 56 17.27 8.24 16.44
C ARG A 56 18.09 9.41 15.88
N LYS A 57 17.69 10.64 16.20
CA LYS A 57 18.41 11.90 15.90
C LYS A 57 18.47 12.29 14.41
N ILE A 58 17.44 11.95 13.64
CA ILE A 58 17.26 12.43 12.25
C ILE A 58 16.06 13.37 12.21
N LEU A 59 16.25 14.57 11.68
CA LEU A 59 15.19 15.53 11.39
C LEU A 59 15.05 15.63 9.87
N LEU A 60 13.86 15.33 9.35
CA LEU A 60 13.56 15.49 7.93
C LEU A 60 12.92 16.86 7.71
N MET A 61 13.52 17.67 6.83
CA MET A 61 13.00 18.97 6.44
C MET A 61 12.39 18.85 5.05
N HIS A 62 11.12 19.22 4.91
CA HIS A 62 10.39 19.17 3.63
C HIS A 62 10.21 20.58 3.07
N GLY A 63 10.09 20.69 1.74
CA GLY A 63 9.81 21.97 1.07
C GLY A 63 11.00 22.92 0.99
N VAL A 64 12.22 22.40 1.13
CA VAL A 64 13.45 23.16 0.90
C VAL A 64 13.74 23.18 -0.60
N PRO A 65 13.87 24.36 -1.24
CA PRO A 65 14.17 24.45 -2.67
C PRO A 65 15.57 23.90 -2.97
N GLU A 66 15.69 23.15 -4.07
CA GLU A 66 16.96 22.59 -4.53
C GLU A 66 17.87 23.70 -5.09
N SER A 67 19.19 23.57 -4.86
CA SER A 67 20.19 24.49 -5.39
C SER A 67 20.85 23.90 -6.64
N ASP A 68 20.93 24.69 -7.73
CA ASP A 68 21.63 24.32 -8.97
C ASP A 68 23.18 24.25 -8.83
N SER A 69 23.70 24.65 -7.67
CA SER A 69 25.13 24.70 -7.35
C SER A 69 25.47 23.80 -6.18
N LYS A 70 26.76 23.64 -5.86
CA LYS A 70 27.24 22.77 -4.78
C LYS A 70 26.59 23.17 -3.45
N GLU A 71 25.61 22.40 -3.00
CA GLU A 71 24.77 22.74 -1.86
C GLU A 71 25.51 22.52 -0.53
N ASP A 72 25.54 23.55 0.31
CA ASP A 72 25.95 23.41 1.71
C ASP A 72 24.72 23.12 2.57
N THR A 73 24.51 21.84 2.85
CA THR A 73 23.37 21.36 3.64
C THR A 73 23.34 21.97 5.05
N ALA A 74 24.50 22.21 5.68
CA ALA A 74 24.54 22.76 7.03
C ALA A 74 24.05 24.21 7.05
N GLN A 75 24.45 25.00 6.06
CA GLN A 75 24.00 26.37 5.90
C GLN A 75 22.50 26.45 5.61
N VAL A 76 22.00 25.61 4.70
CA VAL A 76 20.57 25.60 4.33
C VAL A 76 19.71 25.18 5.52
N VAL A 77 20.07 24.10 6.22
CA VAL A 77 19.35 23.66 7.43
C VAL A 77 19.35 24.77 8.49
N GLY A 78 20.50 25.39 8.75
CA GLY A 78 20.60 26.49 9.72
C GLY A 78 19.69 27.67 9.38
N LYS A 79 19.65 28.07 8.10
CA LYS A 79 18.76 29.13 7.63
C LYS A 79 17.29 28.75 7.81
N VAL A 80 16.88 27.57 7.35
CA VAL A 80 15.47 27.15 7.42
C VAL A 80 15.00 27.06 8.86
N VAL A 81 15.85 26.56 9.78
CA VAL A 81 15.52 26.50 11.21
C VAL A 81 15.41 27.90 11.82
N LYS A 82 16.34 28.82 11.51
CA LYS A 82 16.25 30.22 11.96
C LYS A 82 14.98 30.90 11.48
N ASP A 83 14.67 30.78 10.19
CA ASP A 83 13.50 31.40 9.57
C ASP A 83 12.19 30.84 10.15
N HIS A 84 12.10 29.53 10.41
CA HIS A 84 10.88 28.91 10.97
C HIS A 84 10.71 29.16 12.47
N LEU A 85 11.79 29.19 13.24
CA LEU A 85 11.74 29.32 14.71
C LEU A 85 11.90 30.77 15.17
N ASN A 86 12.16 31.70 14.26
CA ASN A 86 12.34 33.13 14.53
C ASN A 86 13.46 33.39 15.56
N ILE A 87 14.59 32.70 15.38
CA ILE A 87 15.76 32.78 16.27
C ILE A 87 16.82 33.66 15.61
N ASP A 88 17.19 34.76 16.27
CA ASP A 88 18.24 35.72 15.85
C ASP A 88 19.62 35.05 15.71
#